data_AF-A0A931PYG9-F1
#
_entry.id   AF-A0A931PYG9-F1
#
_cell.length_a   1.000
_cell.length_b   1.000
_cell.length_c   1.000
_cell.angle_alpha   90.00
_cell.angle_beta   90.00
_cell.angle_gamma   90.00
#
_symmetry.space_group_name_H-M   'P 1'
#
loop_
_entity.id
_entity.type
_entity.pdbx_description
1 polymer ?
#
loop_
_entity_poly.entity_id
_entity_poly.type
_entity_poly.pdbx_seq_one_letter_code
_entity_poly.pdbx_strand_id
1 'polypeptide(L)'
;MKKILLLMLIYYCSDATHAQSSKTELYDLIKKLVSDSTGEPGVGEWGVGEPKKLPVKWKEDRVIMSDDTSINFYRLGTADIIIKGKSFAQNSQPVKWNIMLKGPRMGYTSFSIISSPSNEMLPKFTIDSVFGKKPFTSKLIKSCENKTIAGYYYYEIKIPKKEIVYIKLSWLSLNGNTAMRIDCYNDYSKYAAKLDCPK
;
A
#
# COMPACT_ATOMS: atom_id res chain seq x y z
N MET A 1 24.27 37.51 -35.34
CA MET A 1 22.83 37.18 -35.25
C MET A 1 22.54 35.67 -35.09
N LYS A 2 23.27 34.75 -35.76
CA LYS A 2 23.06 33.29 -35.63
C LYS A 2 23.35 32.70 -34.23
N LYS A 3 24.26 33.29 -33.45
CA LYS A 3 24.62 32.80 -32.11
C LYS A 3 23.58 33.10 -31.01
N ILE A 4 22.75 34.13 -31.20
CA ILE A 4 21.72 34.52 -30.23
C ILE A 4 20.49 33.61 -30.35
N LEU A 5 20.16 33.16 -31.57
CA LEU A 5 19.05 32.22 -31.79
C LEU A 5 19.30 30.85 -31.14
N LEU A 6 20.57 30.39 -31.10
CA LEU A 6 20.94 29.11 -30.49
C LEU A 6 20.78 29.13 -28.96
N LEU A 7 21.02 30.27 -28.32
CA LEU A 7 20.88 30.44 -26.87
C LEU A 7 19.41 30.52 -26.43
N MET A 8 18.50 31.06 -27.25
CA MET A 8 17.07 31.03 -26.95
C MET A 8 16.44 29.63 -27.08
N LEU A 9 16.95 28.78 -27.99
CA LEU A 9 16.42 27.43 -28.18
C LEU A 9 16.75 26.48 -27.02
N ILE A 10 17.88 26.69 -26.33
CA ILE A 10 18.26 25.87 -25.17
C ILE A 10 17.41 26.23 -23.93
N TYR A 11 16.95 27.48 -23.82
CA TYR A 11 16.16 27.94 -22.68
C TYR A 11 14.73 27.37 -22.67
N TYR A 12 14.14 27.15 -23.86
CA TYR A 12 12.76 26.63 -24.00
C TYR A 12 12.63 25.11 -23.80
N CYS A 13 13.73 24.35 -23.73
CA CYS A 13 13.68 22.91 -23.45
C CYS A 13 13.67 22.56 -21.95
N SER A 14 13.68 23.56 -21.06
CA SER A 14 13.81 23.33 -19.62
C SER A 14 12.50 22.96 -18.90
N ASP A 15 11.35 23.29 -19.49
CA ASP A 15 10.07 23.29 -18.76
C ASP A 15 9.10 22.16 -19.18
N ALA A 16 9.65 20.97 -19.43
CA ALA A 16 8.86 19.75 -19.58
C ALA A 16 9.19 18.70 -18.52
N THR A 17 9.46 19.12 -17.28
CA THR A 17 9.31 18.21 -16.14
C THR A 17 7.83 18.05 -15.84
N HIS A 18 7.14 17.18 -16.58
CA HIS A 18 5.97 16.52 -16.03
C HIS A 18 6.43 15.84 -14.74
N ALA A 19 5.94 16.33 -13.60
CA ALA A 19 6.16 15.75 -12.30
C ALA A 19 5.57 14.33 -12.31
N GLN A 20 6.37 13.37 -12.78
CA GLN A 20 6.03 11.97 -12.76
C GLN A 20 5.89 11.61 -11.30
N SER A 21 4.65 11.34 -10.90
CA SER A 21 4.33 10.79 -9.58
C SER A 21 5.33 9.68 -9.27
N SER A 22 6.11 9.87 -8.20
CA SER A 22 7.20 8.97 -7.86
C SER A 22 6.62 7.61 -7.51
N LYS A 23 6.80 6.62 -8.38
CA LYS A 23 6.39 5.25 -8.13
C LYS A 23 7.10 4.72 -6.87
N THR A 24 6.39 3.95 -6.06
CA THR A 24 6.94 3.30 -4.87
C THR A 24 6.80 1.78 -4.98
N GLU A 25 7.82 1.06 -4.56
CA GLU A 25 7.68 -0.39 -4.36
C GLU A 25 6.73 -0.68 -3.21
N LEU A 26 5.86 -1.68 -3.40
CA LEU A 26 4.89 -2.11 -2.39
C LEU A 26 5.56 -2.48 -1.07
N TYR A 27 6.67 -3.22 -1.12
CA TYR A 27 7.45 -3.58 0.06
C TYR A 27 7.97 -2.33 0.79
N ASP A 28 8.49 -1.34 0.06
CA ASP A 28 9.08 -0.14 0.64
C ASP A 28 7.98 0.78 1.24
N LEU A 29 6.79 0.83 0.62
CA LEU A 29 5.62 1.50 1.19
C LEU A 29 5.17 0.82 2.48
N ILE A 30 4.96 -0.49 2.48
CA ILE A 30 4.58 -1.24 3.68
C ILE A 30 5.60 -1.04 4.80
N LYS A 31 6.89 -1.14 4.48
CA LYS A 31 7.96 -0.88 5.45
C LYS A 31 7.89 0.53 6.04
N LYS A 32 7.60 1.55 5.23
CA LYS A 32 7.42 2.93 5.73
C LYS A 32 6.19 3.09 6.62
N LEU A 33 5.13 2.31 6.37
CA LEU A 33 3.89 2.34 7.14
C LEU A 33 3.96 1.51 8.44
N VAL A 34 4.87 0.55 8.55
CA VAL A 34 5.03 -0.25 9.78
C VAL A 34 5.92 0.47 10.80
N SER A 35 5.56 0.34 12.07
CA SER A 35 6.30 0.82 13.25
C SER A 35 7.75 0.33 13.28
N ASP A 36 8.67 1.20 13.73
CA ASP A 36 10.06 0.83 14.00
C ASP A 36 10.19 0.03 15.31
N SER A 37 11.07 -0.96 15.34
CA SER A 37 11.22 -1.87 16.50
C SER A 37 12.01 -1.28 17.67
N THR A 38 12.46 -0.04 17.58
CA THR A 38 13.30 0.64 18.59
C THR A 38 12.46 1.39 19.63
N GLY A 39 11.13 1.33 19.56
CA GLY A 39 10.25 1.93 20.57
C GLY A 39 10.22 3.46 20.57
N GLU A 40 10.79 4.12 19.55
CA GLU A 40 10.59 5.56 19.41
C GLU A 40 9.10 5.84 19.17
N PRO A 41 8.52 6.85 19.85
CA PRO A 41 7.09 7.16 19.78
C PRO A 41 6.60 7.66 18.39
N GLY A 42 7.42 7.53 17.34
CA GLY A 42 7.12 7.91 15.96
C GLY A 42 6.36 6.87 15.15
N VAL A 43 5.53 6.03 15.80
CA VAL A 43 4.50 5.25 15.10
C VAL A 43 3.37 6.19 14.71
N GLY A 44 3.22 6.36 13.39
CA GLY A 44 1.91 6.58 12.82
C GLY A 44 1.23 7.89 13.16
N GLU A 45 1.96 8.99 13.37
CA GLU A 45 1.36 10.31 13.17
C GLU A 45 0.61 10.26 11.86
N TRP A 46 -0.66 10.67 11.91
CA TRP A 46 -1.60 10.64 10.79
C TRP A 46 -1.11 11.34 9.53
N GLY A 47 0.05 11.99 9.61
CA GLY A 47 0.77 12.67 8.56
C GLY A 47 0.34 14.12 8.43
N VAL A 48 0.11 14.81 9.55
CA VAL A 48 -0.36 16.19 9.58
C VAL A 48 0.82 17.10 9.92
N GLY A 49 0.98 18.22 9.23
CA GLY A 49 1.98 19.24 9.55
C GLY A 49 3.35 18.99 8.92
N GLU A 50 3.99 17.86 9.21
CA GLU A 50 5.25 17.42 8.55
C GLU A 50 5.34 15.88 8.53
N PRO A 51 4.59 15.19 7.65
CA PRO A 51 4.65 13.74 7.57
C PRO A 51 6.06 13.28 7.19
N LYS A 52 6.57 12.20 7.80
CA LYS A 52 7.54 11.30 7.14
C LYS A 52 7.11 11.22 5.67
N LYS A 53 7.95 11.59 4.70
CA LYS A 53 7.59 11.65 3.26
C LYS A 53 7.11 10.27 2.77
N LEU A 54 5.81 10.02 2.97
CA LEU A 54 5.12 8.85 2.48
C LEU A 54 4.84 9.09 1.00
N PRO A 55 5.09 8.10 0.13
CA PRO A 55 4.76 8.19 -1.29
C PRO A 55 3.25 7.98 -1.49
N VAL A 56 2.43 8.75 -0.76
CA VAL A 56 0.97 8.70 -0.76
C VAL A 56 0.45 10.11 -0.93
N LYS A 57 -0.38 10.31 -1.95
CA LYS A 57 -1.14 11.54 -2.15
C LYS A 57 -2.42 11.45 -1.33
N TRP A 58 -2.45 12.13 -0.19
CA TRP A 58 -3.62 12.16 0.67
C TRP A 58 -4.78 12.94 0.02
N LYS A 59 -6.00 12.45 0.21
CA LYS A 59 -7.22 13.12 -0.27
C LYS A 59 -7.51 14.39 0.54
N GLU A 60 -7.23 14.34 1.84
CA GLU A 60 -7.45 15.43 2.78
C GLU A 60 -6.21 15.60 3.68
N ASP A 61 -5.97 16.83 4.11
CA ASP A 61 -4.86 17.16 5.03
C ASP A 61 -5.14 16.72 6.46
N ARG A 62 -6.42 16.56 6.82
CA ARG A 62 -6.88 16.16 8.15
C ARG A 62 -7.21 14.67 8.22
N VAL A 63 -7.26 14.17 9.46
CA VAL A 63 -7.92 12.90 9.78
C VAL A 63 -9.44 13.07 9.77
N ILE A 64 -10.13 12.00 9.41
CA ILE A 64 -11.58 11.96 9.34
C ILE A 64 -12.07 11.03 10.46
N MET A 65 -13.09 11.47 11.19
CA MET A 65 -13.79 10.63 12.17
C MET A 65 -14.71 9.65 11.44
N SER A 66 -14.69 8.39 11.84
CA SER A 66 -15.55 7.34 11.29
C SER A 66 -16.76 7.13 12.19
N ASP A 67 -17.94 6.94 11.59
CA ASP A 67 -19.13 6.48 12.33
C ASP A 67 -18.99 5.01 12.77
N ASP A 68 -18.13 4.24 12.08
CA ASP A 68 -17.72 2.90 12.52
C ASP A 68 -16.72 3.00 13.68
N THR A 69 -17.18 2.62 14.86
CA THR A 69 -16.40 2.61 16.11
C THR A 69 -15.19 1.69 16.06
N SER A 70 -15.16 0.69 15.17
CA SER A 70 -14.01 -0.18 14.97
C SER A 70 -12.86 0.49 14.19
N ILE A 71 -13.15 1.61 13.51
CA ILE A 71 -12.18 2.42 12.76
C ILE A 71 -11.75 3.64 13.59
N ASN A 72 -12.70 4.29 14.26
CA ASN A 72 -12.54 5.51 15.06
C ASN A 72 -12.09 6.73 14.23
N PHE A 73 -10.83 6.78 13.80
CA PHE A 73 -10.33 7.78 12.84
C PHE A 73 -9.69 7.09 11.63
N TYR A 74 -9.69 7.77 10.50
CA TYR A 74 -9.04 7.29 9.30
C TYR A 74 -8.49 8.41 8.42
N ARG A 75 -7.62 8.02 7.48
CA ARG A 75 -7.14 8.88 6.40
C ARG A 75 -7.04 8.10 5.10
N LEU A 76 -7.48 8.72 4.00
CA LEU A 76 -7.48 8.12 2.66
C LEU A 76 -6.50 8.83 1.73
N GLY A 77 -5.80 8.05 0.93
CA GLY A 77 -4.92 8.57 -0.11
C GLY A 77 -4.70 7.57 -1.23
N THR A 78 -3.94 7.97 -2.22
CA THR A 78 -3.56 7.12 -3.36
C THR A 78 -2.05 7.07 -3.52
N ALA A 79 -1.53 5.95 -4.01
CA ALA A 79 -0.11 5.79 -4.30
C ALA A 79 0.09 5.13 -5.67
N ASP A 80 1.18 5.46 -6.35
CA ASP A 80 1.58 4.74 -7.56
C ASP A 80 2.49 3.58 -7.16
N ILE A 81 1.90 2.40 -7.01
CA ILE A 81 2.60 1.22 -6.51
C ILE A 81 3.10 0.37 -7.67
N ILE A 82 4.37 -0.03 -7.56
CA ILE A 82 4.96 -1.12 -8.33
C ILE A 82 5.15 -2.35 -7.44
N ILE A 83 5.16 -3.52 -8.08
CA ILE A 83 5.45 -4.80 -7.43
C ILE A 83 6.57 -5.46 -8.23
N LYS A 84 7.73 -5.61 -7.60
CA LYS A 84 8.93 -6.22 -8.23
C LYS A 84 9.30 -5.52 -9.54
N GLY A 85 9.31 -4.19 -9.52
CA GLY A 85 9.62 -3.35 -10.68
C GLY A 85 8.50 -3.22 -11.71
N LYS A 86 7.40 -3.98 -11.57
CA LYS A 86 6.28 -3.97 -12.54
C LYS A 86 5.16 -3.04 -12.08
N SER A 87 4.73 -2.15 -12.97
CA SER A 87 3.43 -1.46 -12.87
C SER A 87 2.36 -2.31 -13.56
N PHE A 88 1.13 -2.21 -13.08
CA PHE A 88 -0.03 -2.87 -13.70
C PHE A 88 -0.91 -1.83 -14.38
N ALA A 89 -1.54 -2.21 -15.47
CA ALA A 89 -2.53 -1.40 -16.17
C ALA A 89 -3.88 -2.12 -16.26
N GLN A 90 -4.94 -1.35 -16.45
CA GLN A 90 -6.26 -1.80 -16.83
C GLN A 90 -6.80 -0.82 -17.88
N ASN A 91 -7.21 -1.32 -19.05
CA ASN A 91 -7.70 -0.50 -20.16
C ASN A 91 -6.76 0.67 -20.50
N SER A 92 -5.45 0.37 -20.59
CA SER A 92 -4.39 1.36 -20.87
C SER A 92 -4.21 2.47 -19.82
N GLN A 93 -4.87 2.35 -18.66
CA GLN A 93 -4.69 3.24 -17.52
C GLN A 93 -3.93 2.53 -16.40
N PRO A 94 -3.00 3.21 -15.69
CA PRO A 94 -2.36 2.62 -14.53
C PRO A 94 -3.37 2.17 -13.48
N VAL A 95 -3.10 1.02 -12.85
CA VAL A 95 -3.89 0.54 -11.71
C VAL A 95 -3.85 1.57 -10.58
N LYS A 96 -5.03 1.92 -10.07
CA LYS A 96 -5.18 2.84 -8.95
C LYS A 96 -4.98 2.07 -7.64
N TRP A 97 -4.17 2.59 -6.74
CA TRP A 97 -4.01 2.04 -5.40
C TRP A 97 -4.52 3.00 -4.35
N ASN A 98 -5.49 2.54 -3.56
CA ASN A 98 -6.05 3.29 -2.46
C ASN A 98 -5.40 2.83 -1.15
N ILE A 99 -4.98 3.79 -0.34
CA ILE A 99 -4.36 3.60 0.97
C ILE A 99 -5.31 4.17 2.02
N MET A 100 -5.60 3.37 3.05
CA MET A 100 -6.40 3.79 4.20
C MET A 100 -5.65 3.51 5.48
N LEU A 101 -5.33 4.55 6.25
CA LEU A 101 -4.83 4.44 7.62
C LEU A 101 -6.00 4.44 8.61
N LYS A 102 -5.94 3.66 9.69
CA LYS A 102 -7.03 3.50 10.67
C LYS A 102 -6.51 3.40 12.11
N GLY A 103 -7.19 4.03 13.07
CA GLY A 103 -6.77 4.00 14.47
C GLY A 103 -7.28 5.16 15.34
N PRO A 104 -6.69 5.33 16.53
CA PRO A 104 -7.04 6.41 17.46
C PRO A 104 -6.58 7.80 16.99
N ARG A 105 -7.07 8.87 17.60
CA ARG A 105 -6.75 10.26 17.21
C ARG A 105 -5.25 10.59 17.13
N MET A 106 -4.40 9.92 17.92
CA MET A 106 -2.96 10.18 17.97
C MET A 106 -2.11 9.33 17.00
N GLY A 107 -2.71 8.37 16.30
CA GLY A 107 -2.02 7.68 15.21
C GLY A 107 -2.80 6.48 14.67
N TYR A 108 -2.24 5.77 13.70
CA TYR A 108 -2.88 4.56 13.16
C TYR A 108 -2.31 3.27 13.75
N THR A 109 -3.16 2.25 13.85
CA THR A 109 -2.81 0.90 14.35
C THR A 109 -3.00 -0.18 13.29
N SER A 110 -3.64 0.17 12.18
CA SER A 110 -3.76 -0.68 11.00
C SER A 110 -3.85 0.16 9.73
N PHE A 111 -3.59 -0.47 8.60
CA PHE A 111 -3.77 0.13 7.29
C PHE A 111 -4.26 -0.89 6.26
N SER A 112 -4.91 -0.37 5.22
CA SER A 112 -5.38 -1.14 4.07
C SER A 112 -4.80 -0.55 2.78
N ILE A 113 -4.33 -1.41 1.88
CA ILE A 113 -3.88 -1.07 0.53
C ILE A 113 -4.73 -1.88 -0.44
N ILE A 114 -5.43 -1.23 -1.36
CA ILE A 114 -6.38 -1.87 -2.28
C ILE A 114 -6.09 -1.43 -3.70
N SER A 115 -5.87 -2.37 -4.61
CA SER A 115 -5.74 -2.11 -6.04
C SER A 115 -7.12 -2.03 -6.70
N SER A 116 -7.24 -1.26 -7.78
CA SER A 116 -8.29 -1.50 -8.75
C SER A 116 -8.08 -2.86 -9.44
N PRO A 117 -9.15 -3.50 -9.95
CA PRO A 117 -9.02 -4.73 -10.72
C PRO A 117 -8.15 -4.54 -11.97
N SER A 118 -7.33 -5.54 -12.30
CA SER A 118 -6.52 -5.59 -13.52
C SER A 118 -6.43 -7.00 -14.09
N ASN A 119 -6.51 -7.13 -15.40
CA ASN A 119 -6.25 -8.40 -16.11
C ASN A 119 -4.76 -8.78 -16.19
N GLU A 120 -3.84 -7.87 -15.83
CA GLU A 120 -2.40 -8.13 -15.74
C GLU A 120 -1.98 -8.67 -14.37
N MET A 121 -2.89 -8.67 -13.40
CA MET A 121 -2.68 -9.17 -12.06
C MET A 121 -3.00 -10.67 -11.99
N LEU A 122 -2.15 -11.42 -11.29
CA LEU A 122 -2.36 -12.85 -11.09
C LEU A 122 -3.58 -13.09 -10.18
N PRO A 123 -4.37 -14.13 -10.42
CA PRO A 123 -5.56 -14.43 -9.62
C PRO A 123 -5.26 -14.96 -8.23
N LYS A 124 -3.98 -15.10 -7.86
CA LYS A 124 -3.53 -15.64 -6.57
C LYS A 124 -2.18 -15.02 -6.23
N PHE A 125 -2.10 -14.36 -5.07
CA PHE A 125 -0.88 -13.70 -4.59
C PHE A 125 -0.41 -14.34 -3.29
N THR A 126 0.86 -14.70 -3.20
CA THR A 126 1.55 -15.04 -1.95
C THR A 126 2.40 -13.87 -1.48
N ILE A 127 2.78 -13.84 -0.20
CA ILE A 127 3.66 -12.77 0.30
C ILE A 127 5.01 -12.73 -0.44
N ASP A 128 5.58 -13.90 -0.78
CA ASP A 128 6.81 -14.00 -1.57
C ASP A 128 6.63 -13.47 -3.00
N SER A 129 5.44 -13.68 -3.60
CA SER A 129 5.15 -13.19 -4.95
C SER A 129 5.11 -11.66 -5.01
N VAL A 130 4.73 -10.99 -3.91
CA VAL A 130 4.62 -9.53 -3.84
C VAL A 130 5.88 -8.86 -3.29
N PHE A 131 6.59 -9.48 -2.35
CA PHE A 131 7.81 -8.91 -1.76
C PHE A 131 9.08 -9.30 -2.53
N GLY A 132 9.03 -10.40 -3.31
CA GLY A 132 10.14 -10.85 -4.13
C GLY A 132 11.38 -11.19 -3.28
N LYS A 133 12.55 -10.66 -3.68
CA LYS A 133 13.83 -10.90 -3.01
C LYS A 133 14.13 -9.91 -1.86
N LYS A 134 13.18 -9.05 -1.49
CA LYS A 134 13.38 -8.09 -0.39
C LYS A 134 13.51 -8.85 0.94
N PRO A 135 14.24 -8.30 1.93
CA PRO A 135 14.47 -9.01 3.18
C PRO A 135 13.24 -8.96 4.09
N PHE A 136 12.70 -10.12 4.44
CA PHE A 136 11.67 -10.31 5.46
C PHE A 136 11.67 -11.78 5.90
N THR A 137 11.05 -12.06 7.03
CA THR A 137 10.60 -13.43 7.35
C THR A 137 9.09 -13.44 7.46
N SER A 138 8.48 -14.56 7.11
CA SER A 138 7.04 -14.74 7.19
C SER A 138 6.68 -16.12 7.71
N LYS A 139 5.63 -16.18 8.53
CA LYS A 139 4.98 -17.42 8.95
C LYS A 139 3.53 -17.37 8.48
N LEU A 140 3.13 -18.31 7.64
CA LEU A 140 1.73 -18.47 7.25
C LEU A 140 0.93 -18.96 8.46
N ILE A 141 -0.06 -18.17 8.88
CA ILE A 141 -0.96 -18.51 9.99
C ILE A 141 -2.21 -19.21 9.45
N LYS A 142 -2.80 -18.67 8.37
CA LYS A 142 -4.03 -19.22 7.79
C LYS A 142 -4.07 -19.01 6.28
N SER A 143 -4.67 -19.98 5.60
CA SER A 143 -5.00 -19.93 4.18
C SER A 143 -6.50 -20.17 4.01
N CYS A 144 -7.14 -19.35 3.19
CA CYS A 144 -8.52 -19.54 2.76
C CYS A 144 -8.56 -19.34 1.24
N GLU A 145 -8.58 -20.44 0.51
CA GLU A 145 -8.68 -20.45 -0.94
C GLU A 145 -10.06 -20.99 -1.32
N ASN A 146 -11.02 -20.13 -1.67
CA ASN A 146 -12.31 -20.59 -2.15
C ASN A 146 -12.35 -20.41 -3.68
N LYS A 147 -12.24 -21.54 -4.41
CA LYS A 147 -12.49 -21.67 -5.85
C LYS A 147 -11.93 -20.53 -6.72
N THR A 148 -10.61 -20.34 -6.78
CA THR A 148 -9.83 -19.44 -7.70
C THR A 148 -10.27 -17.97 -7.87
N ILE A 149 -11.46 -17.59 -7.42
CA ILE A 149 -12.15 -16.32 -7.62
C ILE A 149 -11.85 -15.42 -6.44
N ALA A 150 -11.84 -15.94 -5.22
CA ALA A 150 -11.53 -15.15 -4.04
C ALA A 150 -10.76 -15.96 -3.02
N GLY A 151 -9.92 -15.28 -2.26
CA GLY A 151 -9.20 -15.93 -1.19
C GLY A 151 -8.31 -14.96 -0.45
N TYR A 152 -7.69 -15.48 0.60
CA TYR A 152 -6.65 -14.75 1.29
C TYR A 152 -5.67 -15.69 1.98
N TYR A 153 -4.50 -15.13 2.23
CA TYR A 153 -3.52 -15.64 3.17
C TYR A 153 -3.35 -14.68 4.32
N TYR A 154 -3.13 -15.23 5.50
CA TYR A 154 -2.83 -14.48 6.70
C TYR A 154 -1.44 -14.85 7.20
N TYR A 155 -0.55 -13.87 7.26
CA TYR A 155 0.85 -14.04 7.61
C TYR A 155 1.20 -13.25 8.86
N GLU A 156 2.03 -13.82 9.73
CA GLU A 156 2.91 -13.05 10.61
C GLU A 156 4.17 -12.68 9.82
N ILE A 157 4.58 -11.42 9.84
CA ILE A 157 5.72 -10.92 9.07
C ILE A 157 6.64 -10.11 9.96
N LYS A 158 7.95 -10.36 9.82
CA LYS A 158 9.01 -9.54 10.40
C LYS A 158 9.84 -8.91 9.29
N ILE A 159 9.77 -7.59 9.20
CA ILE A 159 10.62 -6.78 8.32
C ILE A 159 11.82 -6.26 9.14
N PRO A 160 13.05 -6.20 8.58
CA PRO A 160 14.20 -5.68 9.31
C PRO A 160 13.98 -4.27 9.88
N LYS A 161 14.34 -4.08 11.16
CA LYS A 161 14.17 -2.85 11.95
C LYS A 161 12.72 -2.43 12.24
N LYS A 162 11.75 -3.31 11.92
CA LYS A 162 10.32 -3.06 12.11
C LYS A 162 9.73 -4.01 13.13
N GLU A 163 8.63 -3.64 13.75
CA GLU A 163 7.87 -4.53 14.62
C GLU A 163 7.31 -5.73 13.84
N ILE A 164 6.95 -6.80 14.56
CA ILE A 164 6.20 -7.90 13.95
C ILE A 164 4.80 -7.38 13.62
N VAL A 165 4.33 -7.68 12.42
CA VAL A 165 2.99 -7.30 11.97
C VAL A 165 2.26 -8.50 11.37
N TYR A 166 0.95 -8.38 11.30
CA TYR A 166 0.07 -9.38 10.73
C TYR A 166 -0.53 -8.85 9.43
N ILE A 167 -0.30 -9.54 8.32
CA ILE A 167 -0.79 -9.15 7.00
C ILE A 167 -1.82 -10.15 6.49
N LYS A 168 -3.01 -9.64 6.17
CA LYS A 168 -4.01 -10.33 5.35
C LYS A 168 -3.84 -9.93 3.90
N LEU A 169 -3.32 -10.84 3.08
CA LEU A 169 -3.19 -10.69 1.64
C LEU A 169 -4.38 -11.38 0.97
N SER A 170 -5.33 -10.58 0.47
CA SER A 170 -6.56 -11.06 -0.15
C SER A 170 -6.60 -10.71 -1.64
N TRP A 171 -7.35 -11.50 -2.40
CA TRP A 171 -7.61 -11.24 -3.81
C TRP A 171 -9.06 -11.52 -4.17
N LEU A 172 -9.52 -10.87 -5.24
CA LEU A 172 -10.81 -11.12 -5.89
C LEU A 172 -10.61 -11.03 -7.40
N SER A 173 -10.96 -12.10 -8.11
CA SER A 173 -10.78 -12.31 -9.54
C SER A 173 -12.15 -12.56 -10.18
N LEU A 174 -12.65 -11.59 -10.95
CA LEU A 174 -13.92 -11.68 -11.66
C LEU A 174 -13.70 -11.38 -13.14
N ASN A 175 -14.21 -12.24 -14.03
CA ASN A 175 -14.09 -12.08 -15.48
C ASN A 175 -12.65 -11.80 -15.96
N GLY A 176 -11.67 -12.52 -15.38
CA GLY A 176 -10.26 -12.36 -15.72
C GLY A 176 -9.58 -11.10 -15.17
N ASN A 177 -10.27 -10.28 -14.38
CA ASN A 177 -9.69 -9.10 -13.73
C ASN A 177 -9.51 -9.37 -12.23
N THR A 178 -8.30 -9.16 -11.72
CA THR A 178 -7.99 -9.39 -10.31
C THR A 178 -7.71 -8.09 -9.58
N ALA A 179 -8.34 -7.89 -8.43
CA ALA A 179 -7.98 -6.88 -7.45
C ALA A 179 -7.28 -7.54 -6.27
N MET A 180 -6.27 -6.86 -5.73
CA MET A 180 -5.54 -7.27 -4.53
C MET A 180 -5.83 -6.31 -3.39
N ARG A 181 -5.95 -6.87 -2.19
CA ARG A 181 -6.08 -6.11 -0.95
C ARG A 181 -5.08 -6.63 0.09
N ILE A 182 -4.39 -5.70 0.71
CA ILE A 182 -3.46 -5.95 1.81
C ILE A 182 -3.99 -5.20 3.01
N ASP A 183 -4.38 -5.91 4.06
CA ASP A 183 -4.64 -5.31 5.36
C ASP A 183 -3.52 -5.68 6.32
N CYS A 184 -2.96 -4.69 7.01
CA CYS A 184 -1.87 -4.86 7.96
C CYS A 184 -2.30 -4.42 9.35
N TYR A 185 -1.95 -5.20 10.36
CA TYR A 185 -2.31 -5.00 11.75
C TYR A 185 -1.09 -5.16 12.65
N ASN A 186 -0.99 -4.32 13.68
CA ASN A 186 0.09 -4.42 14.68
C ASN A 186 -0.18 -5.48 15.76
N ASP A 187 -1.41 -6.04 15.81
CA ASP A 187 -1.81 -7.01 16.83
C ASP A 187 -2.73 -8.08 16.24
N TYR A 188 -2.43 -9.34 16.53
CA TYR A 188 -3.18 -10.52 16.13
C TYR A 188 -4.57 -10.59 16.78
N SER A 189 -4.67 -10.20 18.06
CA SER A 189 -5.86 -10.39 18.90
C SER A 189 -7.09 -9.70 18.34
N LYS A 190 -6.89 -8.54 17.69
CA LYS A 190 -7.96 -7.73 17.10
C LYS A 190 -8.64 -8.37 15.89
N TYR A 191 -8.05 -9.41 15.30
CA TYR A 191 -8.51 -9.96 14.02
C TYR A 191 -8.64 -11.48 13.95
N ALA A 192 -8.18 -12.22 14.96
CA ALA A 192 -8.28 -13.68 15.00
C ALA A 192 -9.72 -14.20 14.74
N ALA A 193 -10.75 -13.45 15.17
CA ALA A 193 -12.16 -13.79 14.96
C ALA A 193 -12.69 -13.55 13.53
N LYS A 194 -11.99 -12.76 12.70
CA LYS A 194 -12.38 -12.45 11.30
C LYS A 194 -11.61 -13.28 10.26
N LEU A 195 -11.00 -14.37 10.71
CA LEU A 195 -10.22 -15.28 9.89
C LEU A 195 -11.04 -16.49 9.41
N ASP A 196 -12.36 -16.49 9.54
CA ASP A 196 -13.18 -17.57 8.96
C ASP A 196 -13.12 -17.52 7.43
N CYS A 197 -12.88 -18.69 6.82
CA CYS A 197 -12.94 -18.78 5.38
C CYS A 197 -14.41 -18.58 4.97
N PRO A 198 -14.70 -17.63 4.06
CA PRO A 198 -16.04 -17.48 3.52
C PRO A 198 -16.44 -18.82 2.88
N LYS A 199 -17.56 -19.37 3.35
CA LYS A 199 -18.13 -20.64 2.87
C LYS A 199 -18.54 -20.54 1.41
#